data_AF-A0A2X4UGZ3-F1
#
_entry.id   AF-A0A2X4UGZ3-F1
#
_cell.length_a   1.000
_cell.length_b   1.000
_cell.length_c   1.000
_cell.angle_alpha   90.00
_cell.angle_beta   90.00
_cell.angle_gamma   90.00
#
_symmetry.space_group_name_H-M   'P 1'
#
loop_
_entity.id
_entity.type
_entity.pdbx_description
1 polymer ?
#
loop_
_entity_poly.entity_id
_entity_poly.type
_entity_poly.pdbx_seq_one_letter_code
_entity_poly.pdbx_strand_id
1 'polypeptide(L)'
;MDTPGLHIEEKRAINRLMNRAASSAIGDVDLIIFVVDGTHWNADDEMVLNKLRNAKAPVVLAINKVDNIKNKDDLLPFITDLSSKFNFAHIVPISAQRGNNVHELEKIVRQSLREGVHHFPEDYITDRSQRFMASEIIREKLMRFTGEELPYSVTVEIEQFKVNERGTYEINGLILVEREGQKKMVIGAGGQKIKTIGMEARADMERLFDNKVHLELWVKVKSGWADDERALRSLGYMDE
;
A
#
# COMPACT_ATOMS: atom_id res chain seq x y z
N MET A 1 -4.70 -2.90 10.09
CA MET A 1 -5.23 -2.32 8.84
C MET A 1 -4.08 -1.65 8.12
N ASP A 2 -3.91 -1.89 6.82
CA ASP A 2 -2.98 -1.10 6.00
C ASP A 2 -3.75 0.08 5.40
N THR A 3 -3.21 1.28 5.54
CA THR A 3 -3.85 2.52 5.09
C THR A 3 -3.00 3.16 4.01
N PRO A 4 -3.60 3.72 2.95
CA PRO A 4 -2.85 4.51 1.99
C PRO A 4 -2.04 5.63 2.65
N GLY A 5 -0.91 5.99 2.02
CA GLY A 5 -0.14 7.18 2.39
C GLY A 5 -1.01 8.43 2.36
N LEU A 6 -0.91 9.22 3.42
CA LEU A 6 -1.63 10.48 3.54
C LEU A 6 -0.82 11.60 2.87
N HIS A 7 -1.42 12.27 1.89
CA HIS A 7 -0.78 13.37 1.16
C HIS A 7 -1.60 14.65 1.27
N ILE A 8 -0.91 15.80 1.36
CA ILE A 8 -1.52 17.13 1.39
C ILE A 8 -2.25 17.47 0.08
N GLU A 9 -1.83 16.90 -1.05
CA GLU A 9 -2.44 17.21 -2.34
C GLU A 9 -3.81 16.53 -2.54
N GLU A 10 -4.88 17.27 -2.23
CA GLU A 10 -6.29 16.82 -2.33
C GLU A 10 -6.97 17.12 -3.69
N LYS A 11 -6.20 17.41 -4.75
CA LYS A 11 -6.76 17.90 -6.02
C LYS A 11 -7.80 16.95 -6.64
N ARG A 12 -7.66 15.64 -6.45
CA ARG A 12 -8.48 14.60 -7.09
C ARG A 12 -9.40 13.89 -6.11
N ALA A 13 -10.56 13.41 -6.59
CA ALA A 13 -11.54 12.72 -5.74
C ALA A 13 -10.96 11.43 -5.11
N ILE A 14 -10.12 10.70 -5.85
CA ILE A 14 -9.41 9.52 -5.33
C ILE A 14 -8.51 9.85 -4.14
N ASN A 15 -7.75 10.96 -4.18
CA ASN A 15 -6.88 11.37 -3.08
C ASN A 15 -7.70 11.70 -1.83
N ARG A 16 -8.84 12.40 -1.99
CA ARG A 16 -9.77 12.68 -0.88
C ARG A 16 -10.36 11.40 -0.29
N LEU A 17 -10.63 10.40 -1.12
CA LEU A 17 -11.16 9.12 -0.69
C LEU A 17 -10.12 8.29 0.07
N MET A 18 -8.89 8.21 -0.45
CA MET A 18 -7.75 7.57 0.23
C MET A 18 -7.45 8.23 1.57
N ASN A 19 -7.45 9.57 1.63
CA ASN A 19 -7.30 10.33 2.87
C ASN A 19 -8.44 10.09 3.85
N ARG A 20 -9.69 9.96 3.38
CA ARG A 20 -10.84 9.60 4.23
C ARG A 20 -10.72 8.20 4.79
N ALA A 21 -10.38 7.20 3.97
CA ALA A 21 -10.18 5.82 4.41
C ALA A 21 -9.08 5.72 5.48
N ALA A 22 -7.94 6.37 5.23
CA ALA A 22 -6.85 6.45 6.20
C ALA A 22 -7.27 7.17 7.50
N SER A 23 -8.06 8.26 7.40
CA SER A 23 -8.54 8.99 8.59
C SER A 23 -9.59 8.19 9.38
N SER A 24 -10.45 7.43 8.71
CA SER A 24 -11.46 6.57 9.35
C SER A 24 -10.80 5.41 10.10
N ALA A 25 -9.73 4.83 9.55
CA ALA A 25 -8.99 3.75 10.19
C ALA A 25 -8.33 4.16 11.52
N ILE A 26 -8.10 5.45 11.76
CA ILE A 26 -7.50 5.97 13.00
C ILE A 26 -8.50 5.91 14.19
N GLY A 27 -9.81 5.88 13.91
CA GLY A 27 -10.86 5.97 14.94
C GLY A 27 -11.03 4.71 15.80
N ASP A 28 -10.90 3.53 15.20
CA ASP A 28 -11.28 2.24 15.79
C ASP A 28 -10.10 1.24 15.83
N VAL A 29 -8.94 1.68 16.31
CA VAL A 29 -7.74 0.83 16.44
C VAL A 29 -7.17 0.83 17.86
N ASP A 30 -6.60 -0.29 18.27
CA ASP A 30 -5.97 -0.45 19.59
C ASP A 30 -4.53 0.10 19.64
N LEU A 31 -3.87 0.19 18.49
CA LEU A 31 -2.51 0.68 18.34
C LEU A 31 -2.33 1.28 16.94
N ILE A 32 -1.61 2.39 16.84
CA ILE A 32 -1.21 3.00 15.57
C ILE A 32 0.31 2.88 15.42
N ILE A 33 0.77 2.39 14.27
CA ILE A 33 2.19 2.43 13.90
C ILE A 33 2.35 3.54 12.86
N PHE A 34 3.00 4.64 13.25
CA PHE A 34 3.33 5.74 12.36
C PHE A 34 4.74 5.53 11.80
N VAL A 35 4.84 5.31 10.48
CA VAL A 35 6.10 5.00 9.82
C VAL A 35 6.67 6.23 9.12
N VAL A 36 7.94 6.55 9.34
CA VAL A 36 8.67 7.64 8.65
C VAL A 36 9.94 7.14 7.96
N ASP A 37 10.46 7.90 7.01
CA ASP A 37 11.60 7.51 6.17
C ASP A 37 12.94 8.08 6.66
N GLY A 38 13.71 7.25 7.38
CA GLY A 38 15.03 7.61 7.87
C GLY A 38 15.02 8.90 8.68
N THR A 39 15.91 9.83 8.34
CA THR A 39 15.99 11.17 8.95
C THR A 39 15.30 12.25 8.09
N HIS A 40 14.38 11.85 7.20
CA HIS A 40 13.62 12.79 6.38
C HIS A 40 12.28 13.08 7.06
N TRP A 41 11.96 14.35 7.21
CA TRP A 41 10.67 14.83 7.69
C TRP A 41 10.15 15.91 6.74
N ASN A 42 8.95 15.71 6.22
CA ASN A 42 8.33 16.62 5.27
C ASN A 42 6.96 17.10 5.75
N ALA A 43 6.28 17.90 4.92
CA ALA A 43 4.97 18.44 5.27
C ALA A 43 3.87 17.36 5.36
N ASP A 44 3.95 16.28 4.56
CA ASP A 44 3.02 15.16 4.64
C ASP A 44 3.16 14.44 5.99
N ASP A 45 4.39 14.19 6.46
CA ASP A 45 4.64 13.60 7.78
C ASP A 45 4.04 14.46 8.92
N GLU A 46 4.21 15.78 8.83
CA GLU A 46 3.63 16.73 9.79
C GLU A 46 2.09 16.72 9.74
N MET A 47 1.50 16.60 8.55
CA MET A 47 0.06 16.47 8.38
C MET A 47 -0.46 15.17 9.04
N VAL A 48 0.22 14.05 8.85
CA VAL A 48 -0.14 12.78 9.51
C VAL A 48 -0.06 12.95 11.03
N LEU A 49 1.06 13.48 11.53
CA LEU A 49 1.25 13.71 12.95
C LEU A 49 0.12 14.54 13.56
N ASN A 50 -0.32 15.59 12.87
CA ASN A 50 -1.42 16.45 13.33
C ASN A 50 -2.76 15.72 13.40
N LYS A 51 -3.03 14.77 12.51
CA LYS A 51 -4.22 13.91 12.63
C LYS A 51 -4.12 12.97 13.82
N LEU A 52 -2.93 12.42 14.06
CA LEU A 52 -2.66 11.51 15.18
C LEU A 52 -2.79 12.18 16.55
N ARG A 53 -2.63 13.51 16.65
CA ARG A 53 -2.89 14.26 17.90
C ARG A 53 -4.29 14.07 18.47
N ASN A 54 -5.27 13.77 17.62
CA ASN A 54 -6.65 13.54 18.03
C ASN A 54 -6.98 12.04 18.20
N ALA A 55 -6.03 11.15 17.90
CA ALA A 55 -6.22 9.71 18.06
C ALA A 55 -6.24 9.35 19.55
N LYS A 56 -7.15 8.45 19.94
CA LYS A 56 -7.22 7.91 21.31
C LYS A 56 -6.26 6.75 21.52
N ALA A 57 -5.89 6.06 20.44
CA ALA A 57 -5.01 4.91 20.47
C ALA A 57 -3.56 5.34 20.74
N PRO A 58 -2.76 4.52 21.45
CA PRO A 58 -1.32 4.73 21.54
C PRO A 58 -0.67 4.71 20.15
N VAL A 59 0.30 5.60 19.94
CA VAL A 59 1.03 5.72 18.67
C VAL A 59 2.47 5.28 18.89
N VAL A 60 2.94 4.35 18.06
CA VAL A 60 4.33 3.91 17.97
C VAL A 60 4.95 4.54 16.73
N LEU A 61 6.07 5.23 16.90
CA LEU A 61 6.85 5.76 15.78
C LEU A 61 7.84 4.70 15.30
N ALA A 62 7.71 4.28 14.05
CA ALA A 62 8.65 3.39 13.37
C ALA A 62 9.50 4.19 12.38
N ILE A 63 10.77 4.41 12.69
CA ILE A 63 11.70 5.11 11.79
C ILE A 63 12.30 4.06 10.85
N ASN A 64 11.78 3.97 9.63
CA ASN A 64 12.17 2.93 8.67
C ASN A 64 13.40 3.33 7.85
N LYS A 65 13.98 2.37 7.12
CA LYS A 65 15.15 2.53 6.24
C LYS A 65 16.41 3.05 6.97
N VAL A 66 16.58 2.69 8.25
CA VAL A 66 17.77 3.10 9.02
C VAL A 66 19.09 2.55 8.44
N ASP A 67 19.03 1.51 7.62
CA ASP A 67 20.15 0.96 6.88
C ASP A 67 20.66 1.90 5.75
N ASN A 68 19.84 2.85 5.31
CA ASN A 68 20.21 3.84 4.30
C ASN A 68 20.77 5.14 4.90
N ILE A 69 20.78 5.28 6.23
CA ILE A 69 21.31 6.46 6.91
C ILE A 69 22.85 6.40 6.86
N LYS A 70 23.45 7.35 6.13
CA LYS A 70 24.91 7.41 5.93
C LYS A 70 25.66 7.71 7.22
N ASN A 71 25.15 8.66 8.01
CA ASN A 71 25.73 9.04 9.29
C ASN A 71 24.78 8.65 10.43
N LYS A 72 25.14 7.61 11.19
CA LYS A 72 24.30 7.13 12.30
C LYS A 72 24.15 8.16 13.41
N ASP A 73 25.06 9.12 13.52
CA ASP A 73 25.00 10.18 14.53
C ASP A 73 23.83 11.15 14.28
N ASP A 74 23.26 11.20 13.07
CA ASP A 74 22.11 12.04 12.74
C ASP A 74 20.81 11.49 13.32
N LEU A 75 20.76 10.20 13.68
CA LEU A 75 19.55 9.52 14.14
C LEU A 75 19.12 9.95 15.55
N LEU A 76 20.07 10.13 16.47
CA LEU A 76 19.76 10.53 17.86
C LEU A 76 19.15 11.94 17.94
N PRO A 77 19.71 12.97 17.29
CA PRO A 77 19.08 14.29 17.18
C PRO A 77 17.68 14.21 16.57
N PHE A 78 17.51 13.42 15.51
CA PHE A 78 16.21 13.25 14.85
C PHE A 78 15.16 12.62 15.77
N ILE A 79 15.51 11.55 16.49
CA ILE A 79 14.63 10.93 17.49
C ILE A 79 14.25 11.95 18.58
N THR A 80 15.21 12.76 19.02
CA THR A 80 14.98 13.78 20.06
C THR A 80 14.00 14.85 19.58
N ASP A 81 14.16 15.34 18.34
CA ASP A 81 13.23 16.28 17.73
C ASP A 81 11.81 15.69 17.64
N LEU A 82 11.67 14.48 17.09
CA LEU A 82 10.37 13.83 16.95
C LEU A 82 9.71 13.53 18.30
N SER A 83 10.48 13.09 19.30
CA SER A 83 9.98 12.87 20.66
C SER A 83 9.47 14.15 21.32
N SER A 84 9.94 15.33 20.89
CA SER A 84 9.44 16.62 21.38
C SER A 84 8.14 17.06 20.71
N LYS A 85 7.89 16.62 19.48
CA LYS A 85 6.68 16.98 18.71
C LYS A 85 5.44 16.24 19.16
N PHE A 86 5.59 15.02 19.65
CA PHE A 86 4.47 14.13 20.00
C PHE A 86 4.88 13.10 21.07
N ASN A 87 3.94 12.76 21.95
CA ASN A 87 4.15 11.76 23.00
C ASN A 87 3.91 10.34 22.45
N PHE A 88 4.90 9.78 21.76
CA PHE A 88 4.84 8.41 21.27
C PHE A 88 4.93 7.41 22.42
N ALA A 89 4.17 6.32 22.35
CA ALA A 89 4.27 5.22 23.30
C ALA A 89 5.63 4.52 23.18
N HIS A 90 6.12 4.34 21.95
CA HIS A 90 7.44 3.81 21.64
C HIS A 90 8.00 4.48 20.39
N ILE A 91 9.33 4.60 20.32
CA ILE A 91 10.06 5.00 19.11
C ILE A 91 11.02 3.87 18.75
N VAL A 92 10.85 3.28 17.57
CA VAL A 92 11.59 2.09 17.14
C VAL A 92 12.24 2.35 15.79
N PRO A 93 13.57 2.51 15.74
CA PRO A 93 14.30 2.55 14.48
C PRO A 93 14.36 1.14 13.87
N ILE A 94 13.91 0.98 12.62
CA ILE A 94 13.80 -0.31 11.93
C ILE A 94 14.40 -0.27 10.53
N SER A 95 14.73 -1.45 10.00
CA SER A 95 14.89 -1.66 8.56
C SER A 95 13.92 -2.76 8.14
N ALA A 96 12.80 -2.38 7.52
CA ALA A 96 11.83 -3.35 7.02
C ALA A 96 12.44 -4.29 5.97
N GLN A 97 13.38 -3.79 5.15
CA GLN A 97 14.04 -4.58 4.12
C GLN A 97 15.01 -5.61 4.71
N ARG A 98 15.74 -5.26 5.77
CA ARG A 98 16.73 -6.15 6.40
C ARG A 98 16.16 -6.95 7.57
N GLY A 99 14.97 -6.62 8.05
CA GLY A 99 14.34 -7.20 9.24
C GLY A 99 14.83 -6.62 10.57
N ASN A 100 15.71 -5.60 10.54
CA ASN A 100 16.27 -5.03 11.77
C ASN A 100 15.16 -4.43 12.64
N ASN A 101 15.12 -4.83 13.91
CA ASN A 101 14.16 -4.39 14.93
C ASN A 101 12.67 -4.59 14.59
N VAL A 102 12.34 -5.34 13.54
CA VAL A 102 10.94 -5.68 13.21
C VAL A 102 10.30 -6.52 14.31
N HIS A 103 11.06 -7.45 14.91
CA HIS A 103 10.60 -8.25 16.04
C HIS A 103 10.23 -7.42 17.29
N GLU A 104 10.89 -6.28 17.52
CA GLU A 104 10.53 -5.39 18.63
C GLU A 104 9.19 -4.70 18.37
N LEU A 105 8.90 -4.32 17.11
CA LEU A 105 7.57 -3.85 16.74
C LEU A 105 6.51 -4.94 16.94
N GLU A 106 6.77 -6.18 16.51
CA GLU A 106 5.85 -7.31 16.73
C GLU A 106 5.55 -7.54 18.21
N LYS A 107 6.57 -7.39 19.06
CA LYS A 107 6.43 -7.50 20.51
C LYS A 107 5.57 -6.38 21.09
N ILE A 108 5.80 -5.13 20.68
CA ILE A 108 4.97 -3.98 21.09
C ILE A 108 3.52 -4.18 20.65
N VAL A 109 3.31 -4.60 19.40
CA VAL A 109 1.97 -4.93 18.88
C VAL A 109 1.32 -5.99 19.74
N ARG A 110 1.99 -7.11 20.00
CA ARG A 110 1.46 -8.20 20.84
C ARG A 110 1.10 -7.73 22.25
N GLN A 111 1.89 -6.83 22.85
CA GLN A 111 1.62 -6.26 24.17
C GLN A 111 0.46 -5.26 24.20
N SER A 112 0.15 -4.65 23.06
CA SER A 112 -0.98 -3.72 22.92
C SER A 112 -2.33 -4.42 22.69
N LEU A 113 -2.31 -5.70 22.33
CA LEU A 113 -3.53 -6.48 22.09
C LEU A 113 -4.32 -6.64 23.38
N ARG A 114 -5.62 -6.37 23.31
CA ARG A 114 -6.55 -6.61 24.41
C ARG A 114 -6.94 -8.08 24.43
N GLU A 115 -7.25 -8.59 25.62
CA GLU A 115 -7.87 -9.90 25.74
C GLU A 115 -9.22 -9.90 25.01
N GLY A 116 -9.45 -10.93 24.19
CA GLY A 116 -10.62 -11.02 23.33
C GLY A 116 -10.65 -12.32 22.56
N VAL A 117 -11.76 -12.54 21.86
CA VAL A 117 -11.90 -13.69 20.98
C VAL A 117 -11.19 -13.39 19.66
N HIS A 118 -10.48 -14.38 19.11
CA HIS A 118 -9.99 -14.28 17.75
C HIS A 118 -11.16 -14.13 16.79
N HIS A 119 -11.31 -12.95 16.19
CA HIS A 119 -12.37 -12.68 15.22
C HIS A 119 -12.22 -13.49 13.93
N PHE A 120 -11.01 -13.99 13.66
CA PHE A 120 -10.67 -14.78 12.49
C PHE A 120 -10.04 -16.12 12.91
N PRO A 121 -10.38 -17.24 12.25
CA PRO A 121 -9.67 -18.52 12.38
C PRO A 121 -8.16 -18.40 12.16
N GLU A 122 -7.35 -19.34 12.69
CA GLU A 122 -5.89 -19.35 12.51
C GLU A 122 -5.48 -19.43 11.03
N ASP A 123 -6.22 -20.22 10.24
CA ASP A 123 -6.00 -20.37 8.81
C ASP A 123 -6.82 -19.39 7.96
N TYR A 124 -7.37 -18.33 8.57
CA TYR A 124 -8.16 -17.34 7.85
C TYR A 124 -7.25 -16.54 6.93
N ILE A 125 -7.27 -16.90 5.65
CA ILE A 125 -6.75 -16.06 4.59
C ILE A 125 -7.58 -14.77 4.66
N THR A 126 -6.95 -13.66 5.05
CA THR A 126 -7.57 -12.33 5.11
C THR A 126 -8.47 -12.13 3.89
N ASP A 127 -9.64 -11.49 4.09
CA ASP A 127 -10.77 -11.36 3.16
C ASP A 127 -10.47 -10.72 1.78
N ARG A 128 -9.19 -10.46 1.51
CA ARG A 128 -8.64 -10.12 0.21
C ARG A 128 -8.68 -11.37 -0.66
N SER A 129 -9.80 -11.55 -1.38
CA SER A 129 -9.95 -12.59 -2.41
C SER A 129 -8.70 -12.73 -3.28
N GLN A 130 -8.40 -13.93 -3.81
CA GLN A 130 -7.28 -14.14 -4.75
C GLN A 130 -7.30 -13.11 -5.91
N ARG A 131 -8.49 -12.62 -6.27
CA ARG A 131 -8.72 -11.51 -7.20
C ARG A 131 -8.07 -10.20 -6.73
N PHE A 132 -8.28 -9.80 -5.48
CA PHE A 132 -7.64 -8.64 -4.88
C PHE A 132 -6.12 -8.81 -4.81
N MET A 133 -5.64 -9.99 -4.38
CA MET A 133 -4.19 -10.24 -4.34
C MET A 133 -3.56 -10.14 -5.73
N ALA A 134 -4.24 -10.62 -6.76
CA ALA A 134 -3.80 -10.46 -8.14
C ALA A 134 -3.75 -8.98 -8.57
N SER A 135 -4.76 -8.16 -8.21
CA SER A 135 -4.71 -6.72 -8.52
C SER A 135 -3.56 -6.01 -7.82
N GLU A 136 -3.29 -6.34 -6.55
CA GLU A 136 -2.18 -5.71 -5.81
C GLU A 136 -0.81 -6.13 -6.34
N ILE A 137 -0.63 -7.38 -6.73
CA ILE A 137 0.62 -7.83 -7.36
C ILE A 137 0.87 -7.05 -8.66
N ILE A 138 -0.13 -6.90 -9.52
CA ILE A 138 -0.01 -6.11 -10.76
C ILE A 138 0.29 -4.65 -10.43
N ARG A 139 -0.39 -4.07 -9.42
CA ARG A 139 -0.19 -2.69 -8.97
C ARG A 139 1.24 -2.47 -8.47
N GLU A 140 1.80 -3.39 -7.69
CA GLU A 140 3.20 -3.33 -7.25
C GLU A 140 4.17 -3.36 -8.42
N LYS A 141 3.96 -4.24 -9.42
CA LYS A 141 4.80 -4.26 -10.63
C LYS A 141 4.69 -2.98 -11.43
N LEU A 142 3.49 -2.41 -11.55
CA LEU A 142 3.31 -1.10 -12.18
C LEU A 142 4.16 -0.06 -11.46
N MET A 143 4.00 0.09 -10.14
CA MET A 143 4.79 1.03 -9.33
C MET A 143 6.30 0.84 -9.53
N ARG A 144 6.77 -0.41 -9.44
CA ARG A 144 8.19 -0.77 -9.59
C ARG A 144 8.77 -0.41 -10.96
N PHE A 145 8.03 -0.64 -12.05
CA PHE A 145 8.56 -0.51 -13.41
C PHE A 145 8.17 0.80 -14.12
N THR A 146 7.20 1.56 -13.62
CA THR A 146 6.77 2.84 -14.22
C THR A 146 7.30 4.08 -13.51
N GLY A 147 7.85 3.97 -12.30
CA GLY A 147 8.40 5.11 -11.53
C GLY A 147 7.33 5.91 -10.77
N GLU A 148 7.75 7.01 -10.13
CA GLU A 148 7.02 7.71 -9.05
C GLU A 148 5.72 8.43 -9.47
N GLU A 149 5.57 8.88 -10.72
CA GLU A 149 4.41 9.72 -11.10
C GLU A 149 3.15 8.95 -11.52
N LEU A 150 3.28 7.70 -11.96
CA LEU A 150 2.15 6.93 -12.48
C LEU A 150 1.18 6.35 -11.42
N PRO A 151 1.62 5.88 -10.23
CA PRO A 151 0.81 5.07 -9.32
C PRO A 151 -0.53 5.68 -8.89
N TYR A 152 -0.58 7.00 -8.69
CA TYR A 152 -1.79 7.71 -8.23
C TYR A 152 -2.85 7.92 -9.33
N SER A 153 -2.53 7.55 -10.56
CA SER A 153 -3.39 7.74 -11.75
C SER A 153 -3.69 6.45 -12.50
N VAL A 154 -3.40 5.31 -11.85
CA VAL A 154 -3.56 3.98 -12.42
C VAL A 154 -4.39 3.12 -11.47
N THR A 155 -5.45 2.50 -11.99
CA THR A 155 -6.18 1.45 -11.27
C THR A 155 -5.99 0.13 -11.98
N VAL A 156 -5.87 -0.95 -11.21
CA VAL A 156 -5.91 -2.31 -11.71
C VAL A 156 -7.25 -2.93 -11.33
N GLU A 157 -7.97 -3.41 -12.33
CA GLU A 157 -9.18 -4.20 -12.17
C GLU A 157 -8.88 -5.61 -12.67
N ILE A 158 -9.22 -6.64 -11.91
CA ILE A 158 -9.28 -7.99 -12.48
C ILE A 158 -10.66 -8.10 -13.11
N GLU A 159 -10.73 -8.37 -14.42
CA GLU A 159 -11.99 -8.58 -15.14
C GLU A 159 -12.41 -10.05 -15.05
N GLN A 160 -11.45 -10.96 -15.09
CA GLN A 160 -11.68 -12.41 -15.03
C GLN A 160 -10.70 -13.07 -14.07
N PHE A 161 -11.21 -13.97 -13.24
CA PHE A 161 -10.41 -14.91 -12.47
C PHE A 161 -11.19 -16.23 -12.48
N LYS A 162 -10.71 -17.23 -13.22
CA LYS A 162 -11.35 -18.55 -13.30
C LYS A 162 -10.31 -19.65 -13.33
N VAL A 163 -10.74 -20.86 -13.03
CA VAL A 163 -9.93 -22.07 -13.17
C VAL A 163 -10.32 -22.74 -14.48
N ASN A 164 -9.35 -23.05 -15.34
CA ASN A 164 -9.62 -23.80 -16.56
C ASN A 164 -9.68 -25.31 -16.30
N GLU A 165 -10.03 -26.08 -17.34
CA GLU A 165 -10.17 -27.54 -17.26
C GLU A 165 -8.88 -28.25 -16.80
N ARG A 166 -7.72 -27.62 -16.97
CA ARG A 166 -6.42 -28.15 -16.54
C ARG A 166 -6.04 -27.74 -15.11
N GLY A 167 -6.94 -27.09 -14.38
CA GLY A 167 -6.67 -26.58 -13.02
C GLY A 167 -5.83 -25.31 -12.98
N THR A 168 -5.50 -24.70 -14.14
CA THR A 168 -4.69 -23.47 -14.22
C THR A 168 -5.57 -22.24 -14.00
N TYR A 169 -5.07 -21.24 -13.27
CA TYR A 169 -5.77 -19.98 -13.09
C TYR A 169 -5.63 -19.09 -14.33
N GLU A 170 -6.75 -18.69 -14.90
CA GLU A 170 -6.84 -17.73 -16.01
C GLU A 170 -7.30 -16.38 -15.47
N ILE A 171 -6.37 -15.42 -15.48
CA ILE A 171 -6.53 -14.10 -14.88
C ILE A 171 -6.41 -13.04 -15.98
N ASN A 172 -7.44 -12.20 -16.12
CA ASN A 172 -7.42 -11.04 -17.01
C ASN A 172 -7.37 -9.77 -16.16
N GLY A 173 -6.25 -9.05 -16.24
CA GLY A 173 -6.05 -7.77 -15.58
C GLY A 173 -6.22 -6.60 -16.55
N LEU A 174 -7.06 -5.64 -16.18
CA LEU A 174 -7.26 -4.37 -16.87
C LEU A 174 -6.57 -3.24 -16.10
N ILE A 175 -5.61 -2.60 -16.76
CA ILE A 175 -4.88 -1.44 -16.26
C ILE A 175 -5.54 -0.19 -16.85
N LEU A 176 -6.20 0.58 -16.00
CA LEU A 176 -6.88 1.82 -16.34
C LEU A 176 -5.96 3.00 -16.10
N VAL A 177 -5.81 3.86 -17.11
CA VAL A 177 -5.02 5.10 -17.03
C VAL A 177 -5.85 6.30 -17.50
N GLU A 178 -5.48 7.51 -17.10
CA GLU A 178 -6.25 8.73 -17.44
C GLU A 178 -5.93 9.31 -18.81
N ARG A 179 -4.68 9.19 -19.26
CA ARG A 179 -4.16 9.87 -20.46
C ARG A 179 -3.43 8.91 -21.37
N GLU A 180 -3.47 9.18 -22.68
CA GLU A 180 -2.79 8.35 -23.69
C GLU A 180 -1.26 8.31 -23.48
N GLY A 181 -0.67 9.38 -22.94
CA GLY A 181 0.74 9.39 -22.55
C GLY A 181 1.07 8.33 -21.49
N GLN A 182 0.23 8.19 -20.47
CA GLN A 182 0.40 7.17 -19.43
C GLN A 182 0.24 5.76 -20.00
N LYS A 183 -0.72 5.55 -20.91
CA LYS A 183 -0.87 4.26 -21.61
C LYS A 183 0.41 3.87 -22.35
N LYS A 184 1.02 4.82 -23.07
CA LYS A 184 2.31 4.60 -23.74
C LYS A 184 3.43 4.30 -22.75
N MET A 185 3.45 4.96 -21.58
CA MET A 185 4.43 4.68 -20.52
C MET A 185 4.28 3.27 -19.96
N VAL A 186 3.06 2.80 -19.69
CA VAL A 186 2.79 1.43 -19.19
C VAL A 186 3.20 0.38 -20.23
N ILE A 187 2.81 0.59 -21.49
CA ILE A 187 3.15 -0.34 -22.59
C ILE A 187 4.68 -0.38 -22.81
N GLY A 188 5.32 0.79 -22.80
CA GLY A 188 6.74 0.94 -23.09
C GLY A 188 7.08 0.72 -24.57
N ALA A 189 8.34 0.95 -24.92
CA ALA A 189 8.82 0.78 -26.29
C ALA A 189 8.61 -0.67 -26.76
N GLY A 190 7.88 -0.87 -27.86
CA GLY A 190 7.59 -2.19 -28.42
C GLY A 190 6.84 -3.14 -27.48
N GLY A 191 6.13 -2.63 -26.46
CA GLY A 191 5.44 -3.47 -25.47
C GLY A 191 6.35 -4.13 -24.44
N GLN A 192 7.64 -3.76 -24.39
CA GLN A 192 8.60 -4.41 -23.50
C GLN A 192 8.24 -4.20 -22.02
N LYS A 193 7.74 -3.03 -21.64
CA LYS A 193 7.46 -2.75 -20.23
C LYS A 193 6.26 -3.53 -19.72
N ILE A 194 5.14 -3.54 -20.46
CA ILE A 194 3.97 -4.32 -20.07
C ILE A 194 4.26 -5.82 -20.06
N LYS A 195 5.14 -6.30 -20.97
CA LYS A 195 5.61 -7.68 -20.96
C LYS A 195 6.37 -8.03 -19.69
N THR A 196 7.31 -7.18 -19.26
CA THR A 196 8.04 -7.37 -18.00
C THR A 196 7.09 -7.35 -16.80
N ILE A 197 6.17 -6.39 -16.75
CA ILE A 197 5.15 -6.29 -15.69
C ILE A 197 4.34 -7.60 -15.61
N GLY A 198 3.84 -8.11 -16.74
CA GLY A 198 3.07 -9.35 -16.78
C GLY A 198 3.88 -10.58 -16.38
N MET A 199 5.14 -10.68 -16.83
CA MET A 199 6.02 -11.79 -16.48
C MET A 199 6.31 -11.86 -14.97
N GLU A 200 6.66 -10.72 -14.37
CA GLU A 200 6.99 -10.63 -12.95
C GLU A 200 5.73 -10.80 -12.07
N ALA A 201 4.60 -10.21 -12.48
CA ALA A 201 3.33 -10.37 -11.77
C ALA A 201 2.87 -11.84 -11.78
N ARG A 202 2.95 -12.51 -12.93
CA ARG A 202 2.61 -13.93 -13.06
C ARG A 202 3.49 -14.81 -12.16
N ALA A 203 4.79 -14.57 -12.13
CA ALA A 203 5.72 -15.36 -11.30
C ALA A 203 5.40 -15.23 -9.80
N ASP A 204 5.07 -14.02 -9.33
CA ASP A 204 4.67 -13.81 -7.93
C ASP A 204 3.30 -14.41 -7.62
N MET A 205 2.33 -14.33 -8.55
CA MET A 205 1.04 -15.00 -8.40
C MET A 205 1.19 -16.53 -8.34
N GLU A 206 2.03 -17.13 -9.19
CA GLU A 206 2.27 -18.58 -9.16
C GLU A 206 2.85 -19.03 -7.82
N ARG A 207 3.78 -18.25 -7.25
CA ARG A 207 4.36 -18.53 -5.93
C ARG A 207 3.34 -18.36 -4.82
N LEU A 208 2.56 -17.29 -4.86
CA LEU A 208 1.58 -16.97 -3.81
C LEU A 208 0.42 -17.96 -3.79
N PHE A 209 -0.07 -18.35 -4.98
CA PHE A 209 -1.24 -19.22 -5.12
C PHE A 209 -0.89 -20.71 -5.14
N ASP A 210 0.41 -21.04 -5.17
CA ASP A 210 0.91 -22.41 -5.34
C ASP A 210 0.25 -23.13 -6.54
N ASN A 211 0.02 -22.40 -7.63
CA ASN A 211 -0.65 -22.91 -8.82
C ASN A 211 -0.13 -22.22 -10.09
N LYS A 212 -0.33 -22.85 -11.25
CA LYS A 212 -0.05 -22.23 -12.55
C LYS A 212 -1.01 -21.10 -12.84
N VAL A 213 -0.47 -20.02 -13.42
CA VAL A 213 -1.22 -18.81 -13.76
C VAL A 213 -0.97 -18.44 -15.22
N HIS A 214 -2.06 -18.30 -15.96
CA HIS A 214 -2.10 -17.62 -17.25
C HIS A 214 -2.63 -16.20 -17.01
N LEU A 215 -1.74 -15.20 -17.16
CA LEU A 215 -2.05 -13.79 -16.91
C LEU A 215 -2.08 -13.01 -18.23
N GLU A 216 -3.21 -12.39 -18.53
CA GLU A 216 -3.36 -11.44 -19.62
C GLU A 216 -3.55 -10.03 -19.07
N LEU A 217 -2.80 -9.07 -19.62
CA LEU A 217 -2.86 -7.66 -19.20
C LEU A 217 -3.29 -6.77 -20.35
N TRP A 218 -4.28 -5.92 -20.08
CA TRP A 218 -4.79 -4.91 -21.00
C TRP A 218 -4.55 -3.51 -20.44
N VAL A 219 -4.26 -2.54 -21.31
CA VAL A 219 -4.11 -1.14 -20.90
C VAL A 219 -5.13 -0.28 -21.62
N LYS A 220 -6.03 0.35 -20.88
CA LYS A 220 -7.13 1.16 -21.41
C LYS A 220 -7.10 2.56 -20.83
N VAL A 221 -7.30 3.55 -21.71
CA VAL A 221 -7.51 4.93 -21.27
C VAL A 221 -8.97 5.11 -20.89
N LYS A 222 -9.21 5.60 -19.69
CA LYS A 222 -10.51 6.10 -19.22
C LYS A 222 -10.24 7.50 -18.70
N SER A 223 -10.80 8.53 -19.32
CA SER A 223 -10.65 9.89 -18.80
C SER A 223 -11.61 10.13 -17.64
N GLY A 224 -11.19 10.92 -16.65
CA GLY A 224 -12.07 11.42 -15.59
C GLY A 224 -12.52 10.42 -14.52
N TRP A 225 -12.06 9.16 -14.54
CA TRP A 225 -12.48 8.18 -13.52
C TRP A 225 -11.96 8.51 -12.10
N ALA A 226 -10.78 9.12 -11.98
CA ALA A 226 -10.21 9.50 -10.69
C ALA A 226 -10.97 10.64 -10.00
N ASP A 227 -11.81 11.35 -10.78
CA ASP A 227 -12.69 12.43 -10.31
C ASP A 227 -14.18 12.00 -10.31
N ASP A 228 -14.50 10.81 -10.81
CA ASP A 228 -15.87 10.26 -10.86
C ASP A 228 -16.10 9.29 -9.68
N GLU A 229 -16.86 9.74 -8.68
CA GLU A 229 -17.21 8.93 -7.51
C GLU A 229 -17.92 7.62 -7.86
N ARG A 230 -18.71 7.58 -8.94
CA ARG A 230 -19.38 6.35 -9.39
C ARG A 230 -18.36 5.36 -9.93
N ALA A 231 -17.36 5.83 -10.66
CA ALA A 231 -16.26 5.00 -11.11
C ALA A 231 -15.44 4.49 -9.91
N LEU A 232 -15.16 5.33 -8.91
CA LEU A 232 -14.43 4.94 -7.69
C LEU A 232 -15.17 3.86 -6.88
N ARG A 233 -16.51 3.91 -6.78
CA ARG A 233 -17.31 2.82 -6.18
C ARG A 233 -17.15 1.50 -6.94
N SER A 234 -17.27 1.53 -8.27
CA SER A 234 -17.14 0.31 -9.07
C SER A 234 -15.74 -0.31 -9.03
N LEU A 235 -14.73 0.49 -8.67
CA LEU A 235 -13.33 0.07 -8.54
C LEU A 235 -12.96 -0.39 -7.13
N GLY A 236 -13.93 -0.45 -6.20
CA GLY A 236 -13.71 -0.95 -4.84
C GLY A 236 -12.98 0.01 -3.91
N TYR A 237 -12.98 1.32 -4.21
CA TYR A 237 -12.40 2.34 -3.32
C TYR A 237 -13.40 2.91 -2.30
N MET A 238 -14.68 2.58 -2.43
CA MET A 238 -15.74 2.95 -1.47
C MET A 238 -16.40 1.66 -1.00
N ASP A 239 -16.23 1.34 0.28
CA ASP A 239 -17.07 0.36 0.97
C ASP A 239 -18.45 1.01 1.24
N GLU A 240 -19.51 0.19 1.22
CA GLU A 240 -20.85 0.59 1.70
C GLU A 240 -20.86 0.81 3.22
#